data_AF-A0A7D7PRK7-F1
#
_entry.id   AF-A0A7D7PRK7-F1
#
_cell.length_a   1.000
_cell.length_b   1.000
_cell.length_c   1.000
_cell.angle_alpha   90.00
_cell.angle_beta   90.00
_cell.angle_gamma   90.00
#
_symmetry.space_group_name_H-M   'P 1'
#
loop_
_entity.id
_entity.type
_entity.pdbx_description
1 polymer ?
#
loop_
_entity_poly.entity_id
_entity_poly.type
_entity_poly.pdbx_seq_one_letter_code
_entity_poly.pdbx_strand_id
1 'polypeptide(L)'
;MGFSLVVAPMERRFGGQRVLAGFVLGHVGATVAVAYLQVWLFRTAELPVPSPVLIDVGASYGFCALAALATYRGPLRRRLLWAGGLVGLLAAGLLLDLDWSSIGHCVAAVLGFASYPLVRPEAAVHHEARVRARRLYRMEH
;
A
#
# COMPACT_ATOMS: atom_id res chain seq x y z
N MET A 1 12.87 0.18 -13.72
CA MET A 1 12.68 1.55 -14.28
C MET A 1 11.41 2.29 -13.78
N GLY A 2 10.35 1.62 -13.31
CA GLY A 2 9.16 2.33 -12.76
C GLY A 2 9.29 2.87 -11.32
N PHE A 3 10.24 2.36 -10.53
CA PHE A 3 10.45 2.65 -9.10
C PHE A 3 10.54 4.16 -8.78
N SER A 4 11.42 4.88 -9.46
CA SER A 4 11.67 6.30 -9.18
C SER A 4 10.51 7.21 -9.59
N LEU A 5 9.69 6.80 -10.56
CA LEU A 5 8.57 7.60 -11.05
C LEU A 5 7.43 7.69 -10.05
N VAL A 6 7.26 6.68 -9.19
CA VAL A 6 6.24 6.68 -8.15
C VAL A 6 6.82 7.20 -6.84
N VAL A 7 7.95 6.64 -6.39
CA VAL A 7 8.53 6.92 -5.07
C VAL A 7 9.05 8.36 -4.96
N ALA A 8 9.85 8.83 -5.93
CA ALA A 8 10.46 10.15 -5.83
C ALA A 8 9.45 11.32 -5.76
N PRO A 9 8.37 11.35 -6.56
CA PRO A 9 7.32 12.37 -6.36
C PRO A 9 6.46 12.12 -5.12
N MET A 10 6.37 10.87 -4.61
CA MET A 10 5.76 10.57 -3.31
C MET A 10 6.53 11.21 -2.15
N GLU A 11 7.84 10.94 -2.07
CA GLU A 11 8.71 11.37 -0.98
C GLU A 11 8.82 12.89 -0.92
N ARG A 12 8.99 13.55 -2.08
CA ARG A 12 9.10 15.01 -2.15
C ARG A 12 7.88 15.77 -1.66
N ARG A 13 6.70 15.15 -1.60
CA ARG A 13 5.43 15.84 -1.30
C ARG A 13 4.78 15.42 0.01
N PHE A 14 4.94 14.16 0.43
CA PHE A 14 4.33 13.64 1.65
C PHE A 14 5.35 13.31 2.74
N GLY A 15 6.64 13.42 2.44
CA GLY A 15 7.74 13.04 3.32
C GLY A 15 8.03 11.53 3.26
N GLY A 16 9.31 11.17 3.28
CA GLY A 16 9.77 9.78 3.14
C GLY A 16 9.13 8.82 4.16
N GLN A 17 8.87 9.28 5.38
CA GLN A 17 8.23 8.46 6.42
C GLN A 17 6.82 7.99 6.04
N ARG A 18 6.01 8.82 5.37
CA ARG A 18 4.64 8.44 4.98
C ARG A 18 4.63 7.49 3.80
N VAL A 19 5.59 7.67 2.88
CA VAL A 19 5.81 6.77 1.76
C VAL A 19 6.26 5.40 2.29
N LEU A 20 7.24 5.38 3.19
CA LEU A 20 7.70 4.16 3.82
C LEU A 20 6.57 3.48 4.60
N ALA A 21 5.77 4.22 5.37
CA ALA A 21 4.62 3.66 6.08
C ALA A 21 3.59 3.02 5.13
N GLY A 22 3.23 3.70 4.03
CA GLY A 22 2.33 3.15 3.03
C GLY A 22 2.88 1.90 2.34
N PHE A 23 4.19 1.91 2.03
CA PHE A 23 4.88 0.74 1.48
C PHE A 23 4.86 -0.44 2.45
N VAL A 24 5.24 -0.22 3.71
CA VAL A 24 5.31 -1.27 4.74
C VAL A 24 3.92 -1.82 5.03
N LEU A 25 2.91 -0.96 5.17
CA LEU A 25 1.52 -1.40 5.38
C LEU A 25 1.02 -2.26 4.22
N GLY A 26 1.27 -1.82 2.98
CA GLY A 26 0.90 -2.58 1.80
C GLY A 26 1.63 -3.90 1.68
N HIS A 27 2.95 -3.89 1.90
CA HIS A 27 3.80 -5.06 1.77
C HIS A 27 3.52 -6.10 2.86
N VAL A 28 3.65 -5.71 4.13
CA VAL A 28 3.45 -6.62 5.26
C VAL A 28 1.98 -7.01 5.37
N GLY A 29 1.05 -6.08 5.19
CA GLY A 29 -0.38 -6.35 5.26
C GLY A 29 -0.84 -7.34 4.20
N ALA A 30 -0.38 -7.20 2.95
CA ALA A 30 -0.71 -8.15 1.89
C ALA A 30 -0.10 -9.53 2.15
N THR A 31 1.17 -9.61 2.55
CA THR A 31 1.82 -10.88 2.87
C THR A 31 1.10 -11.61 4.01
N VAL A 32 0.76 -10.91 5.10
CA VAL A 32 0.03 -11.52 6.23
C VAL A 32 -1.37 -11.96 5.80
N ALA A 33 -2.08 -11.15 5.01
CA ALA A 33 -3.43 -11.50 4.55
C ALA A 33 -3.44 -12.73 3.63
N VAL A 34 -2.50 -12.81 2.68
CA VAL A 34 -2.35 -13.97 1.78
C VAL A 34 -1.99 -15.22 2.60
N ALA A 35 -1.03 -15.11 3.51
CA ALA A 35 -0.65 -16.23 4.38
C ALA A 35 -1.83 -16.71 5.25
N TYR A 36 -2.60 -15.79 5.83
CA TYR A 36 -3.79 -16.13 6.61
C TYR A 36 -4.85 -16.85 5.75
N LEU A 37 -5.13 -16.32 4.56
CA LEU A 37 -6.09 -16.91 3.62
C LEU A 37 -5.69 -18.32 3.20
N GLN A 38 -4.40 -18.53 2.88
CA GLN A 38 -3.86 -19.86 2.58
C GLN A 38 -4.08 -20.83 3.74
N VAL A 39 -3.68 -20.46 4.96
CA VAL A 39 -3.86 -21.31 6.16
C VAL A 39 -5.32 -21.63 6.40
N TRP A 40 -6.21 -20.65 6.24
CA TRP A 40 -7.64 -20.84 6.41
C TRP A 40 -8.21 -21.83 5.39
N LEU A 41 -7.89 -21.69 4.10
CA LEU A 41 -8.32 -22.58 3.02
C LEU A 41 -7.79 -24.01 3.19
N PHE A 42 -6.52 -24.19 3.54
CA PHE A 42 -5.96 -25.53 3.74
C PHE A 42 -6.59 -26.23 4.95
N ARG A 43 -6.89 -25.49 6.03
CA ARG A 43 -7.58 -26.05 7.20
C ARG A 43 -9.03 -26.42 6.91
N THR A 44 -9.77 -25.60 6.17
CA THR A 44 -11.17 -25.88 5.85
C THR A 44 -11.32 -27.00 4.82
N ALA A 45 -10.33 -27.18 3.94
CA ALA A 45 -10.31 -28.23 2.93
C ALA A 45 -9.66 -29.55 3.39
N GLU A 46 -9.20 -29.64 4.66
CA GLU A 46 -8.47 -30.79 5.21
C GLU A 46 -7.24 -31.22 4.37
N LEU A 47 -6.64 -30.29 3.64
CA LEU A 47 -5.52 -30.56 2.75
C LEU A 47 -4.19 -30.54 3.54
N PRO A 48 -3.22 -31.42 3.20
CA PRO A 48 -1.88 -31.34 3.76
C PRO A 48 -1.26 -29.98 3.41
N VAL A 49 -0.80 -29.22 4.40
CA VAL A 49 -0.19 -27.90 4.19
C VAL A 49 1.15 -28.09 3.45
N PRO A 50 1.30 -27.66 2.18
CA PRO A 50 2.57 -27.83 1.47
C PRO A 50 3.61 -26.85 2.00
N SER A 51 4.72 -27.36 2.55
CA SER A 51 5.77 -26.58 3.24
C SER A 51 6.54 -25.53 2.41
N PRO A 52 6.59 -25.53 1.05
CA PRO A 52 7.28 -24.47 0.29
C PRO A 52 6.39 -23.35 -0.30
N VAL A 53 5.06 -23.53 -0.37
CA VAL A 53 4.15 -22.61 -1.12
C VAL A 53 3.74 -21.37 -0.31
N LEU A 54 4.06 -21.33 0.99
CA LEU A 54 3.60 -20.29 1.91
C LEU A 54 4.37 -18.96 1.87
N ILE A 55 5.44 -18.84 1.07
CA ILE A 55 6.30 -17.65 1.07
C ILE A 55 5.99 -16.79 -0.17
N ASP A 56 4.77 -16.25 -0.23
CA ASP A 56 4.44 -15.20 -1.20
C ASP A 56 4.81 -13.83 -0.62
N VAL A 57 6.11 -13.54 -0.66
CA VAL A 57 6.71 -12.31 -0.12
C VAL A 57 7.15 -11.44 -1.29
N GLY A 58 6.21 -10.70 -1.86
CA GLY A 58 6.47 -9.80 -2.98
C GLY A 58 6.73 -8.36 -2.55
N ALA A 59 7.93 -7.83 -2.81
CA ALA A 59 8.17 -6.39 -2.75
C ALA A 59 7.20 -5.60 -3.67
N SER A 60 6.69 -6.26 -4.72
CA SER A 60 5.62 -5.81 -5.61
C SER A 60 4.36 -5.33 -4.88
N TYR A 61 4.02 -5.92 -3.73
CA TYR A 61 2.84 -5.53 -2.96
C TYR A 61 2.96 -4.12 -2.40
N GLY A 62 4.11 -3.79 -1.81
CA GLY A 62 4.37 -2.43 -1.32
C GLY A 62 4.29 -1.39 -2.44
N PHE A 63 4.73 -1.75 -3.66
CA PHE A 63 4.61 -0.87 -4.82
C PHE A 63 3.17 -0.71 -5.31
N CYS A 64 2.36 -1.76 -5.33
CA CYS A 64 0.93 -1.68 -5.63
C CYS A 64 0.21 -0.76 -4.63
N ALA A 65 0.53 -0.87 -3.35
CA ALA A 65 -0.02 0.01 -2.31
C ALA A 65 0.40 1.47 -2.50
N LEU A 66 1.66 1.73 -2.85
CA LEU A 66 2.13 3.07 -3.19
C LEU A 66 1.48 3.64 -4.45
N ALA A 67 1.28 2.82 -5.48
CA ALA A 67 0.59 3.23 -6.71
C ALA A 67 -0.87 3.60 -6.43
N ALA A 68 -1.55 2.83 -5.56
CA ALA A 68 -2.88 3.15 -5.08
C ALA A 68 -2.89 4.44 -4.26
N LEU A 69 -1.92 4.65 -3.37
CA LEU A 69 -1.79 5.87 -2.56
C LEU A 69 -1.48 7.10 -3.43
N ALA A 70 -0.75 6.93 -4.54
CA ALA A 70 -0.46 7.98 -5.51
C ALA A 70 -1.71 8.47 -6.25
N THR A 71 -2.78 7.67 -6.31
CA THR A 71 -4.09 8.05 -6.88
C THR A 71 -4.67 9.31 -6.23
N TYR A 72 -4.35 9.57 -4.97
CA TYR A 72 -4.84 10.77 -4.27
C TYR A 72 -4.09 12.05 -4.68
N ARG A 73 -3.21 12.01 -5.69
CA ARG A 73 -2.55 13.18 -6.28
C ARG A 73 -3.38 13.84 -7.38
N GLY A 74 -3.51 15.16 -7.32
CA GLY A 74 -4.03 15.97 -8.42
C GLY A 74 -5.56 15.98 -8.54
N PRO A 75 -6.11 16.53 -9.65
CA PRO A 75 -7.54 16.76 -9.84
C PRO A 75 -8.34 15.46 -10.01
N LEU A 76 -9.59 15.45 -9.53
CA LEU A 76 -10.47 14.27 -9.44
C LEU A 76 -10.47 13.40 -10.70
N ARG A 77 -10.54 14.02 -11.89
CA ARG A 77 -10.57 13.31 -13.17
C ARG A 77 -9.31 12.48 -13.43
N ARG A 78 -8.12 13.00 -13.08
CA ARG A 78 -6.85 12.26 -13.19
C ARG A 78 -6.77 11.14 -12.15
N ARG A 79 -7.32 11.34 -10.96
CA ARG A 79 -7.41 10.31 -9.92
C ARG A 79 -8.24 9.12 -10.40
N LEU A 80 -9.41 9.39 -10.96
CA LEU A 80 -10.31 8.33 -11.46
C LEU A 80 -9.69 7.56 -12.63
N LEU A 81 -9.02 8.24 -13.56
CA LEU A 81 -8.30 7.59 -14.65
C LEU A 81 -7.15 6.71 -14.15
N TRP A 82 -6.37 7.21 -13.18
CA TRP A 82 -5.27 6.45 -12.60
C TRP A 82 -5.77 5.25 -11.78
N ALA A 83 -6.82 5.45 -10.97
CA ALA A 83 -7.49 4.38 -10.21
C ALA A 83 -8.03 3.31 -11.16
N GLY A 84 -8.75 3.72 -12.21
CA GLY A 84 -9.32 2.82 -13.21
C GLY A 84 -8.25 2.03 -13.95
N GLY A 85 -7.13 2.66 -14.33
CA GLY A 85 -6.00 1.97 -14.95
C GLY A 85 -5.34 0.96 -14.01
N LEU A 86 -5.11 1.32 -12.75
CA LEU A 86 -4.53 0.42 -11.75
C LEU A 86 -5.44 -0.78 -11.47
N VAL A 87 -6.74 -0.53 -11.25
CA VAL A 87 -7.75 -1.58 -11.04
C VAL A 87 -7.87 -2.46 -12.28
N GLY A 88 -7.89 -1.87 -13.47
CA GLY A 88 -7.94 -2.61 -14.73
C GLY A 88 -6.73 -3.54 -14.92
N LEU A 89 -5.53 -3.06 -14.59
CA LEU A 89 -4.31 -3.87 -14.66
C LEU A 89 -4.34 -5.05 -13.66
N LEU A 90 -4.79 -4.79 -12.43
CA LEU A 90 -4.92 -5.83 -11.40
C LEU A 90 -6.00 -6.86 -11.76
N ALA A 91 -7.15 -6.40 -12.27
CA ALA A 91 -8.21 -7.27 -12.74
C ALA A 91 -7.77 -8.12 -13.93
N ALA A 92 -6.99 -7.55 -14.86
CA ALA A 92 -6.41 -8.29 -15.97
C ALA A 92 -5.44 -9.37 -15.47
N GLY A 93 -4.56 -9.05 -14.51
CA GLY A 93 -3.69 -10.05 -13.88
C GLY A 93 -4.49 -11.21 -13.26
N LEU A 94 -5.53 -10.88 -12.49
CA LEU A 94 -6.40 -11.86 -11.85
C LEU A 94 -7.16 -12.75 -12.84
N LEU A 95 -7.56 -12.20 -13.98
CA LEU A 95 -8.29 -12.91 -15.04
C LEU A 95 -7.39 -13.79 -15.91
N LEU A 96 -6.12 -13.41 -16.07
CA LEU A 96 -5.16 -14.12 -16.91
C LEU A 96 -4.44 -15.23 -16.15
N ASP A 97 -4.00 -14.97 -14.92
CA ASP A 97 -3.30 -15.92 -14.06
C ASP A 97 -3.77 -15.76 -12.61
N LEU A 98 -4.76 -16.58 -12.21
CA LEU A 98 -5.25 -16.59 -10.83
C LEU A 98 -4.28 -17.35 -9.92
N ASP A 99 -3.32 -16.61 -9.38
CA ASP A 99 -2.34 -17.11 -8.41
C ASP A 99 -2.40 -16.33 -7.09
N TRP A 100 -1.67 -16.82 -6.08
CA TRP A 100 -1.57 -16.16 -4.77
C TRP A 100 -0.97 -14.75 -4.90
N SER A 101 -0.11 -14.53 -5.89
CA SER A 101 0.54 -13.25 -6.11
C SER A 101 -0.47 -12.18 -6.55
N SER A 102 -1.33 -12.53 -7.51
CA SER A 102 -2.41 -11.67 -8.01
C SER A 102 -3.40 -11.29 -6.92
N ILE A 103 -3.74 -12.23 -6.03
CA ILE A 103 -4.55 -11.95 -4.84
C ILE A 103 -3.81 -10.97 -3.92
N GLY A 104 -2.51 -11.20 -3.68
CA GLY A 104 -1.66 -10.30 -2.90
C GLY A 104 -1.57 -8.89 -3.47
N HIS A 105 -1.43 -8.72 -4.79
CA HIS A 105 -1.44 -7.39 -5.44
C HIS A 105 -2.78 -6.67 -5.25
N CYS A 106 -3.90 -7.39 -5.33
CA CYS A 106 -5.23 -6.83 -5.12
C CYS A 106 -5.41 -6.36 -3.67
N VAL A 107 -5.06 -7.20 -2.69
CA VAL A 107 -5.09 -6.84 -1.26
C VAL A 107 -4.20 -5.63 -1.00
N ALA A 108 -2.99 -5.62 -1.54
CA ALA A 108 -2.05 -4.52 -1.38
C ALA A 108 -2.61 -3.20 -1.95
N ALA A 109 -3.28 -3.25 -3.11
CA ALA A 109 -3.93 -2.09 -3.69
C ALA A 109 -5.07 -1.57 -2.82
N VAL A 110 -5.92 -2.46 -2.28
CA VAL A 110 -7.00 -2.09 -1.34
C VAL A 110 -6.42 -1.44 -0.09
N LEU A 111 -5.36 -2.01 0.50
CA LEU A 111 -4.67 -1.41 1.64
C LEU A 111 -4.08 -0.04 1.32
N GLY A 112 -3.52 0.13 0.11
CA GLY A 112 -3.02 1.42 -0.38
C GLY A 112 -4.12 2.48 -0.53
N PHE A 113 -5.30 2.10 -1.04
CA PHE A 113 -6.47 2.99 -1.08
C PHE A 113 -7.00 3.31 0.33
N ALA A 114 -7.11 2.30 1.19
CA ALA A 114 -7.55 2.47 2.58
C ALA A 114 -6.57 3.33 3.40
N SER A 115 -5.30 3.37 3.02
CA SER A 115 -4.26 4.21 3.61
C SER A 115 -4.36 5.71 3.24
N TYR A 116 -5.47 6.13 2.62
CA TYR A 116 -5.82 7.53 2.36
C TYR A 116 -5.55 8.51 3.52
N PRO A 117 -5.78 8.18 4.81
CA PRO A 117 -5.50 9.08 5.92
C PRO A 117 -4.03 9.55 5.99
N LEU A 118 -3.07 8.73 5.52
CA LEU A 118 -1.64 9.10 5.51
C LEU A 118 -1.33 10.25 4.53
N VAL A 119 -2.16 10.43 3.50
CA VAL A 119 -2.01 11.47 2.48
C VAL A 119 -3.07 12.57 2.59
N ARG A 120 -3.95 12.53 3.60
CA ARG A 120 -4.89 13.63 3.89
C ARG A 120 -4.12 14.91 4.27
N PRO A 121 -4.51 16.08 3.73
CA PRO A 121 -3.91 17.37 4.09
C PRO A 121 -3.97 17.66 5.59
N GLU A 122 -5.06 17.29 6.28
CA GLU A 122 -5.25 17.60 7.71
C GLU A 122 -4.30 16.82 8.63
N ALA A 123 -3.89 15.62 8.24
CA ALA A 123 -2.88 14.83 8.97
C ALA A 123 -1.49 15.50 8.90
N ALA A 124 -1.22 16.27 7.84
CA ALA A 124 -0.01 17.07 7.73
C ALA A 124 -0.03 18.29 8.65
N VAL A 125 -1.17 18.99 8.70
CA VAL A 125 -1.35 20.16 9.56
C VAL A 125 -1.22 19.79 11.05
N HIS A 126 -1.81 18.66 11.48
CA HIS A 126 -1.69 18.21 12.87
C HIS A 126 -0.28 17.76 13.26
N HIS A 127 0.49 17.17 12.35
CA HIS A 127 1.86 16.79 12.62
C HIS A 127 2.78 18.02 12.74
N GLU A 128 2.65 18.98 11.82
CA GLU A 128 3.42 20.24 11.89
C GLU A 128 3.06 21.06 13.12
N ALA A 129 1.78 21.14 13.49
CA ALA A 129 1.35 21.80 14.70
C ALA A 129 1.96 21.17 15.97
N ARG A 130 2.00 19.83 16.05
CA ARG A 130 2.64 19.11 17.18
C ARG A 130 4.15 19.31 17.23
N VAL A 131 4.84 19.28 16.08
CA VAL A 131 6.29 19.48 16.01
C VAL A 131 6.66 20.93 16.36
N ARG A 132 5.89 21.91 15.89
CA ARG A 132 6.10 23.32 16.21
C ARG A 132 5.84 23.61 17.69
N ALA A 133 4.78 23.06 18.27
CA ALA A 133 4.49 23.16 19.70
C ALA A 133 5.63 22.56 20.55
N ARG A 134 6.17 21.39 20.17
CA ARG A 134 7.33 20.79 20.85
C ARG A 134 8.60 21.63 20.75
N ARG A 135 8.83 22.35 19.65
CA ARG A 135 9.98 23.27 19.55
C ARG A 135 9.82 24.47 20.48
N LEU A 136 8.63 25.08 20.51
CA LEU A 136 8.35 26.23 21.37
C LEU A 136 8.56 25.87 22.85
N TYR A 137 8.05 24.71 23.28
CA TYR A 137 8.24 24.22 24.65
C TYR A 137 9.71 23.94 25.03
N ARG A 138 10.58 23.67 24.04
CA ARG A 138 12.03 23.46 24.24
C ARG A 138 12.83 24.77 24.18
N MET A 139 12.22 25.89 23.80
CA MET A 139 12.88 27.19 23.83
C MET A 139 12.51 28.01 25.07
N GLU A 140 11.40 27.65 25.74
CA GLU A 140 10.93 28.26 26.99
C GLU A 140 11.47 27.55 28.25
N HIS A 141 12.14 26.40 28.09
CA HIS A 141 12.78 25.60 29.14
C HIS A 141 14.16 25.15 28.69
#